data_AF-A0A0D3AWJ6-F1
#
_entry.id   AF-A0A0D3AWJ6-F1
#
_cell.length_a   1.000
_cell.length_b   1.000
_cell.length_c   1.000
_cell.angle_alpha   90.00
_cell.angle_beta   90.00
_cell.angle_gamma   90.00
#
_symmetry.space_group_name_H-M   'P 1'
#
loop_
_entity.id
_entity.type
_entity.pdbx_description
1 polymer ?
#
loop_
_entity_poly.entity_id
_entity_poly.type
_entity_poly.pdbx_seq_one_letter_code
_entity_poly.pdbx_strand_id
1 'polypeptide(L)'
;MVWFAYCDDEPDSFISFDPVFTDTQHNLTNPNFVFDFVLVYRRAPEPDSDSDDVLEDLCDLETQVFSETLEFDREWLIGGDRDQIKSNVFHILEMIQVPSYSDIVHTLTIDLLDLKKHVSVSDSPEIERIRVEIDTIVPRFPDDVDMELEL
;
A
#
# COMPACT_ATOMS: atom_id res chain seq x y z
N MET A 1 21.17 -13.76 -27.29
CA MET A 1 21.03 -13.30 -25.90
C MET A 1 19.95 -12.24 -25.95
N VAL A 2 18.72 -12.65 -25.68
CA VAL A 2 17.53 -11.80 -25.86
C VAL A 2 17.27 -11.17 -24.50
N TRP A 3 17.35 -9.85 -24.44
CA TRP A 3 16.94 -9.09 -23.27
C TRP A 3 15.41 -9.14 -23.24
N PHE A 4 14.84 -9.87 -22.29
CA PHE A 4 13.45 -9.65 -21.93
C PHE A 4 13.41 -8.34 -21.18
N ALA A 5 13.06 -7.26 -21.89
CA ALA A 5 12.41 -6.14 -21.26
C ALA A 5 11.14 -6.72 -20.63
N TYR A 6 11.13 -6.88 -19.31
CA TYR A 6 9.89 -7.02 -18.57
C TYR A 6 9.11 -5.75 -18.90
N CYS A 7 8.10 -5.85 -19.77
CA CYS A 7 7.01 -4.90 -19.72
C CYS A 7 6.39 -5.12 -18.33
N ASP A 8 6.43 -4.10 -17.49
CA ASP A 8 5.52 -4.02 -16.34
C ASP A 8 4.10 -3.99 -16.90
N ASP A 9 3.51 -5.18 -17.09
CA ASP A 9 2.07 -5.38 -17.15
C ASP A 9 1.47 -5.36 -15.72
N GLU A 10 2.15 -4.67 -14.79
CA GLU A 10 1.57 -4.41 -13.48
C GLU A 10 0.47 -3.33 -13.65
N PRO A 11 -0.72 -3.55 -13.05
CA PRO A 11 -1.75 -2.54 -13.08
C PRO A 11 -1.29 -1.25 -12.42
N ASP A 12 -1.77 -0.12 -12.96
CA ASP A 12 -1.49 1.19 -12.37
C ASP A 12 -1.98 1.22 -10.91
N SER A 13 -1.16 1.80 -10.03
CA SER A 13 -1.44 1.90 -8.60
C SER A 13 -1.16 3.30 -8.11
N PHE A 14 -2.05 3.83 -7.27
CA PHE A 14 -1.91 5.13 -6.66
C PHE A 14 -1.69 4.96 -5.16
N ILE A 15 -0.63 5.58 -4.64
CA ILE A 15 -0.25 5.49 -3.23
C ILE A 15 -0.13 6.91 -2.68
N SER A 16 -0.80 7.17 -1.55
CA SER A 16 -0.60 8.37 -0.73
C SER A 16 -0.02 7.99 0.62
N PHE A 17 0.98 8.74 1.08
CA PHE A 17 1.62 8.55 2.38
C PHE A 17 1.70 9.89 3.13
N ASP A 18 0.82 10.07 4.11
CA ASP A 18 0.58 11.34 4.77
C ASP A 18 0.82 11.24 6.29
N PRO A 19 2.01 11.59 6.79
CA PRO A 19 2.26 11.68 8.22
C PRO A 19 1.48 12.86 8.82
N VAL A 20 0.67 12.57 9.85
CA VAL A 20 -0.08 13.56 10.63
C VAL A 20 0.72 13.87 11.89
N PHE A 21 1.09 15.15 12.03
CA PHE A 21 1.91 15.63 13.14
C PHE A 21 1.04 16.13 14.28
N THR A 22 1.51 15.91 15.52
CA THR A 22 0.87 16.51 16.69
C THR A 22 1.33 17.95 16.88
N ASP A 23 0.39 18.83 17.26
CA ASP A 23 0.69 20.22 17.66
C ASP A 23 1.36 20.31 19.04
N THR A 24 1.27 19.24 19.84
CA THR A 24 1.85 19.20 21.18
C THR A 24 3.24 18.58 21.15
N GLN A 25 4.27 19.36 21.49
CA GLN A 25 5.60 18.83 21.81
C GLN A 25 5.53 18.04 23.12
N HIS A 26 5.14 16.77 23.04
CA HIS A 26 5.35 15.85 24.14
C HIS A 26 6.81 15.37 24.09
N ASN A 27 7.53 15.50 25.22
CA ASN A 27 8.92 15.02 25.36
C ASN A 27 9.05 13.48 25.35
N LEU A 28 7.97 12.76 25.03
CA LEU A 28 7.90 11.31 25.08
C LEU A 28 7.52 10.81 23.69
N THR A 29 8.53 10.59 22.86
CA THR A 29 8.38 9.96 21.55
C THR A 29 7.65 8.63 21.71
N ASN A 30 6.50 8.48 21.05
CA ASN A 30 5.78 7.21 21.02
C ASN A 30 6.69 6.10 20.44
N PRO A 31 6.87 4.94 21.14
CA PRO A 31 7.65 3.83 20.61
C PRO A 31 7.05 3.20 19.35
N ASN A 32 5.76 3.40 19.09
CA ASN A 32 5.06 2.85 17.94
C ASN A 32 4.60 3.95 16.99
N PHE A 33 4.54 3.62 15.70
CA PHE A 33 3.80 4.39 14.71
C PHE A 33 2.41 3.78 14.51
N VAL A 34 1.39 4.64 14.55
CA VAL A 34 0.03 4.27 14.19
C VAL A 34 -0.16 4.54 12.71
N PHE A 35 -0.65 3.56 11.96
CA PHE A 35 -0.97 3.63 10.54
C PHE A 35 -2.47 3.50 10.33
N ASP A 36 -3.09 4.48 9.69
CA ASP A 36 -4.47 4.42 9.22
C ASP A 36 -4.44 4.10 7.71
N PHE A 37 -4.71 2.84 7.36
CA PHE A 37 -4.77 2.38 5.97
C PHE A 37 -6.17 2.59 5.39
N VAL A 38 -6.22 3.09 4.16
CA VAL A 38 -7.41 3.11 3.30
C VAL A 38 -7.03 2.37 2.01
N LEU A 39 -7.67 1.23 1.77
CA LEU A 39 -7.37 0.36 0.64
C LEU A 39 -8.52 0.41 -0.34
N VAL A 40 -8.22 0.78 -1.58
CA VAL A 40 -9.18 0.87 -2.67
C VAL A 40 -8.79 -0.18 -3.70
N TYR A 41 -9.58 -1.23 -3.81
CA TYR A 41 -9.42 -2.27 -4.81
C TYR A 41 -10.38 -1.96 -5.96
N ARG A 42 -9.86 -1.91 -7.18
CA ARG A 42 -10.66 -1.75 -8.40
C ARG A 42 -10.53 -3.00 -9.24
N ARG A 43 -11.64 -3.56 -9.73
CA ARG A 43 -11.60 -4.67 -10.68
C ARG A 43 -11.91 -4.13 -12.07
N ALA A 44 -11.00 -4.36 -13.01
CA ALA A 44 -11.27 -4.08 -14.41
C ALA A 44 -12.36 -5.04 -14.93
N PRO A 45 -13.34 -4.58 -15.72
CA PRO A 45 -14.34 -5.46 -16.32
C PRO A 45 -13.64 -6.51 -17.20
N GLU A 46 -14.13 -7.75 -17.13
CA GLU A 46 -13.67 -8.80 -18.03
C GLU A 46 -13.99 -8.40 -19.47
N PRO A 47 -13.09 -8.62 -20.45
CA PRO A 47 -13.38 -8.29 -21.83
C PRO A 47 -14.52 -9.18 -22.32
N ASP A 48 -15.71 -8.61 -22.45
CA ASP A 48 -16.85 -9.29 -23.05
C ASP A 48 -16.52 -9.69 -24.49
N SER A 49 -16.45 -11.00 -24.72
CA SER A 49 -16.04 -11.58 -26.01
C SER A 49 -17.08 -11.43 -27.13
N ASP A 50 -18.17 -10.67 -27.00
CA ASP A 50 -19.19 -10.60 -28.07
C ASP A 50 -20.19 -9.43 -28.02
N SER A 51 -19.80 -8.22 -27.60
CA SER A 51 -20.75 -7.08 -27.49
C SER A 51 -20.25 -5.83 -28.21
N ASP A 52 -20.89 -5.48 -29.33
CA ASP A 52 -20.62 -4.33 -30.21
C ASP A 52 -21.03 -2.96 -29.60
N ASP A 53 -21.18 -2.85 -28.27
CA ASP A 53 -21.64 -1.66 -27.54
C ASP A 53 -20.61 -1.21 -26.47
N VAL A 54 -19.37 -0.97 -26.91
CA VAL A 54 -18.15 -0.83 -26.06
C VAL A 54 -17.95 0.57 -25.44
N LEU A 55 -18.95 1.45 -25.44
CA LEU A 55 -18.75 2.84 -24.98
C LEU A 55 -19.47 3.23 -23.69
N GLU A 56 -20.44 2.45 -23.21
CA GLU A 56 -21.15 2.77 -21.95
C GLU A 56 -20.68 1.95 -20.74
N ASP A 57 -19.99 0.82 -20.95
CA ASP A 57 -19.65 -0.14 -19.88
C ASP A 57 -18.26 0.02 -19.26
N LEU A 58 -17.44 0.96 -19.78
CA LEU A 58 -16.13 1.29 -19.22
C LEU A 58 -16.20 2.10 -17.90
N CYS A 59 -17.41 2.43 -17.45
CA CYS A 59 -17.64 3.27 -16.26
C CYS A 59 -17.95 2.48 -14.98
N ASP A 60 -18.24 1.18 -15.05
CA ASP A 60 -18.61 0.36 -13.90
C ASP A 60 -17.43 -0.50 -13.42
N LEU A 61 -16.32 0.14 -13.07
CA LEU A 61 -15.23 -0.51 -12.33
C LEU A 61 -15.74 -0.89 -10.94
N GLU A 62 -15.91 -2.18 -10.68
CA GLU A 62 -16.27 -2.67 -9.35
C GLU A 62 -15.19 -2.23 -8.37
N THR A 63 -15.59 -1.52 -7.31
CA THR A 63 -14.67 -0.88 -6.36
C THR A 63 -15.00 -1.34 -4.95
N GLN A 64 -14.00 -1.86 -4.24
CA GLN A 64 -14.11 -2.23 -2.84
C GLN A 64 -13.17 -1.38 -2.00
N VAL A 65 -13.69 -0.78 -0.93
CA VAL A 65 -12.91 0.07 -0.03
C VAL A 65 -12.84 -0.55 1.35
N PHE A 66 -11.64 -0.69 1.87
CA PHE A 66 -11.38 -1.14 3.24
C PHE A 66 -10.63 -0.07 4.02
N SER A 67 -10.82 -0.07 5.33
CA SER A 67 -10.04 0.78 6.22
C SER A 67 -9.63 0.00 7.46
N GLU A 68 -8.36 0.09 7.79
CA GLU A 68 -7.80 -0.62 8.95
C GLU A 68 -6.74 0.25 9.62
N THR A 69 -6.68 0.19 10.96
CA THR A 69 -5.66 0.88 11.74
C THR A 69 -4.72 -0.15 12.35
N LEU A 70 -3.42 -0.01 12.09
CA LEU A 70 -2.37 -0.89 12.59
C LEU A 70 -1.30 -0.11 13.35
N GLU A 71 -0.65 -0.75 14.32
CA GLU A 71 0.48 -0.18 15.04
C GLU A 71 1.75 -0.98 14.79
N PHE A 72 2.84 -0.28 14.46
CA PHE A 72 4.15 -0.88 14.22
C PHE A 72 5.19 -0.30 15.17
N ASP A 73 6.03 -1.17 15.73
CA ASP A 73 7.20 -0.74 16.48
C ASP A 73 8.13 0.09 15.58
N ARG A 74 8.57 1.23 16.09
CA ARG A 74 9.37 2.20 15.32
C ARG A 74 10.74 1.67 14.93
N GLU A 75 11.41 0.97 15.83
CA GLU A 75 12.73 0.38 15.56
C GLU A 75 12.61 -0.76 14.54
N TRP A 76 11.55 -1.56 14.65
CA TRP A 76 11.22 -2.57 13.65
C TRP A 76 10.99 -1.93 12.28
N LEU A 77 10.16 -0.88 12.20
CA LEU A 77 9.73 -0.29 10.94
C LEU A 77 10.85 0.46 10.19
N ILE A 78 11.58 1.35 10.89
CA ILE A 78 12.55 2.26 10.27
C ILE A 78 13.98 2.15 10.83
N GLY A 79 14.22 1.30 11.85
CA GLY A 79 15.55 1.14 12.44
C GLY A 79 16.57 0.53 11.48
N GLY A 80 16.12 -0.36 10.60
CA GLY A 80 16.94 -1.11 9.64
C GLY A 80 17.51 -0.31 8.45
N ASP A 81 18.29 -0.97 7.61
CA ASP A 81 18.73 -0.42 6.32
C ASP A 81 17.63 -0.47 5.24
N ARG A 82 17.94 -0.05 4.01
CA ARG A 82 16.97 -0.03 2.91
C ARG A 82 16.39 -1.41 2.61
N ASP A 83 17.20 -2.46 2.66
CA ASP A 83 16.76 -3.81 2.32
C ASP A 83 15.86 -4.36 3.42
N GLN A 84 16.16 -4.06 4.68
CA GLN A 84 15.31 -4.40 5.82
C GLN A 84 13.97 -3.63 5.79
N ILE A 85 13.99 -2.32 5.51
CA ILE A 85 12.76 -1.53 5.34
C ILE A 85 11.92 -2.09 4.20
N LYS A 86 12.52 -2.42 3.06
CA LYS A 86 11.82 -3.05 1.95
C LYS A 86 11.18 -4.39 2.36
N SER A 87 11.89 -5.21 3.13
CA SER A 87 11.35 -6.47 3.66
C SER A 87 10.15 -6.24 4.59
N ASN A 88 10.18 -5.18 5.41
CA ASN A 88 9.07 -4.82 6.27
C ASN A 88 7.86 -4.36 5.45
N VAL A 89 8.07 -3.60 4.36
CA VAL A 89 7.00 -3.20 3.44
C VAL A 89 6.28 -4.43 2.89
N PHE A 90 7.00 -5.45 2.41
CA PHE A 90 6.37 -6.70 1.97
C PHE A 90 5.51 -7.34 3.06
N HIS A 91 6.00 -7.35 4.30
CA HIS A 91 5.25 -7.93 5.41
C HIS A 91 3.99 -7.12 5.77
N ILE A 92 4.06 -5.79 5.69
CA ILE A 92 2.89 -4.91 5.89
C ILE A 92 1.86 -5.17 4.80
N LEU A 93 2.27 -5.23 3.53
CA LEU A 93 1.39 -5.50 2.40
C LEU A 93 0.70 -6.87 2.52
N GLU A 94 1.43 -7.88 3.00
CA GLU A 94 0.87 -9.21 3.31
C GLU A 94 -0.20 -9.14 4.41
N MET A 95 0.04 -8.39 5.50
CA MET A 95 -0.93 -8.25 6.59
C MET A 95 -2.22 -7.58 6.12
N ILE A 96 -2.11 -6.52 5.32
CA ILE A 96 -3.26 -5.76 4.80
C ILE A 96 -3.83 -6.35 3.50
N GLN A 97 -3.34 -7.52 3.07
CA GLN A 97 -3.78 -8.23 1.86
C GLN A 97 -3.72 -7.38 0.58
N VAL A 98 -2.70 -6.55 0.45
CA VAL A 98 -2.44 -5.76 -0.76
C VAL A 98 -1.40 -6.48 -1.63
N PRO A 99 -1.63 -6.61 -2.95
CA PRO A 99 -0.63 -7.15 -3.87
C PRO A 99 0.68 -6.37 -3.77
N SER A 100 1.80 -7.09 -3.70
CA SER A 100 3.12 -6.47 -3.58
C SER A 100 3.68 -6.03 -4.94
N TYR A 101 2.91 -5.24 -5.70
CA TYR A 101 3.36 -4.66 -6.97
C TYR A 101 4.62 -3.82 -6.76
N SER A 102 5.49 -3.85 -7.76
CA SER A 102 6.81 -3.24 -7.68
C SER A 102 6.73 -1.74 -7.37
N ASP A 103 5.76 -1.04 -7.95
CA ASP A 103 5.50 0.39 -7.73
C ASP A 103 5.04 0.69 -6.30
N ILE A 104 4.12 -0.11 -5.74
CA ILE A 104 3.65 0.03 -4.35
C ILE A 104 4.83 -0.19 -3.39
N VAL A 105 5.56 -1.30 -3.57
CA VAL A 105 6.70 -1.64 -2.71
C VAL A 105 7.77 -0.56 -2.79
N HIS A 106 8.07 -0.08 -3.99
CA HIS A 106 9.08 0.93 -4.21
C HIS A 106 8.70 2.27 -3.55
N THR A 107 7.47 2.73 -3.77
CA THR A 107 6.96 4.00 -3.23
C THR A 107 6.96 3.98 -1.70
N LEU A 108 6.32 2.98 -1.09
CA LEU A 108 6.28 2.87 0.38
C LEU A 108 7.67 2.71 1.00
N THR A 109 8.60 2.01 0.33
CA THR A 109 9.98 1.91 0.82
C THR A 109 10.67 3.28 0.84
N ILE A 110 10.45 4.11 -0.17
CA ILE A 110 11.01 5.47 -0.22
C ILE A 110 10.38 6.33 0.88
N ASP A 111 9.06 6.28 1.04
CA ASP A 111 8.35 7.08 2.04
C ASP A 111 8.79 6.73 3.47
N LEU A 112 8.98 5.43 3.77
CA LEU A 112 9.53 5.01 5.06
C LEU A 112 10.99 5.43 5.26
N LEU A 113 11.80 5.48 4.20
CA LEU A 113 13.16 6.02 4.27
C LEU A 113 13.17 7.53 4.52
N ASP A 114 12.23 8.26 3.95
CA ASP A 114 12.09 9.70 4.16
C ASP A 114 11.51 10.00 5.55
N LEU A 115 10.56 9.19 6.02
CA LEU A 115 10.10 9.18 7.41
C LEU A 115 11.27 8.99 8.37
N LYS A 116 12.14 8.00 8.11
CA LYS A 116 13.36 7.75 8.91
C LYS A 116 14.24 8.99 9.01
N LYS A 117 14.47 9.67 7.89
CA LYS A 117 15.29 10.89 7.84
C LYS A 117 14.64 12.01 8.64
N HIS A 118 13.34 12.24 8.46
CA HIS A 118 12.58 13.26 9.18
C HIS A 118 12.68 13.06 10.69
N VAL A 119 12.43 11.82 11.13
CA VAL A 119 12.42 11.40 12.53
C VAL A 119 13.81 11.46 13.20
N SER A 120 14.88 11.40 12.40
CA SER A 120 16.26 11.55 12.88
C SER A 120 16.65 13.02 13.13
N VAL A 121 15.84 13.99 12.68
CA VAL A 121 16.07 15.42 12.93
C VAL A 121 15.55 15.77 14.33
N SER A 122 16.43 16.30 15.18
CA SER A 122 16.15 16.57 16.60
C SER A 122 14.97 17.52 16.86
N ASP A 123 14.64 18.38 15.90
CA ASP A 123 13.54 19.36 16.00
C ASP A 123 12.31 18.95 15.16
N SER A 124 12.24 17.69 14.70
CA SER A 124 11.10 17.21 13.93
C SER A 124 9.83 17.15 14.81
N PRO A 125 8.69 17.63 14.30
CA PRO A 125 7.42 17.47 15.01
C PRO A 125 7.12 15.97 15.18
N GLU A 126 6.55 15.61 16.33
CA GLU A 126 6.17 14.24 16.62
C GLU A 126 5.02 13.81 15.70
N ILE A 127 5.09 12.56 15.25
CA ILE A 127 4.12 11.96 14.34
C ILE A 127 3.08 11.26 15.20
N GLU A 128 1.83 11.73 15.13
CA GLU A 128 0.71 11.11 15.84
C GLU A 128 0.29 9.82 15.15
N ARG A 129 0.19 9.87 13.81
CA ARG A 129 -0.26 8.78 12.96
C ARG A 129 0.18 9.00 11.53
N ILE A 130 0.16 7.96 10.72
CA ILE A 130 0.48 7.99 9.30
C ILE A 130 -0.75 7.50 8.55
N ARG A 131 -1.29 8.32 7.66
CA ARG A 131 -2.39 7.91 6.79
C ARG A 131 -1.79 7.37 5.51
N VAL A 132 -2.22 6.18 5.11
CA VAL A 132 -1.75 5.55 3.88
C VAL A 132 -2.97 5.17 3.05
N GLU A 133 -3.05 5.69 1.84
CA GLU A 133 -4.07 5.32 0.87
C GLU A 133 -3.40 4.50 -0.23
N ILE A 134 -3.94 3.32 -0.52
CA ILE A 134 -3.46 2.47 -1.61
C ILE A 134 -4.65 2.17 -2.50
N ASP A 135 -4.62 2.67 -3.72
CA ASP A 135 -5.57 2.38 -4.78
C ASP A 135 -4.90 1.49 -5.82
N THR A 136 -5.46 0.32 -6.05
CA THR A 136 -4.84 -0.69 -6.89
C THR A 136 -5.88 -1.48 -7.67
N ILE A 137 -5.55 -1.79 -8.93
CA ILE A 137 -6.39 -2.67 -9.75
C ILE A 137 -6.03 -4.12 -9.44
N VAL A 138 -7.02 -4.94 -9.12
CA VAL A 138 -6.85 -6.35 -8.82
C VAL A 138 -7.65 -7.24 -9.76
N PRO A 139 -7.13 -8.42 -10.11
CA PRO A 139 -7.87 -9.38 -10.92
C PRO A 139 -9.06 -10.00 -10.17
N ARG A 140 -8.97 -10.08 -8.83
CA ARG A 140 -10.00 -10.57 -7.91
C ARG A 140 -9.92 -9.80 -6.60
N PHE A 141 -11.05 -9.65 -5.92
CA PHE A 141 -11.04 -9.05 -4.59
C PHE A 141 -10.41 -9.99 -3.57
N PRO A 142 -9.80 -9.46 -2.50
CA PRO A 142 -9.24 -10.29 -1.43
C PRO A 142 -10.29 -11.19 -0.75
N ASP A 143 -11.57 -10.79 -0.77
CA ASP A 143 -12.69 -11.58 -0.22
C ASP A 143 -13.20 -12.68 -1.18
N ASP A 144 -12.77 -12.69 -2.45
CA ASP A 144 -13.10 -13.73 -3.43
C ASP A 144 -12.22 -14.97 -3.17
N VAL A 145 -12.38 -15.59 -2.00
CA VAL A 145 -11.76 -16.87 -1.70
C VAL A 145 -12.44 -17.91 -2.58
N ASP A 146 -11.70 -18.48 -3.54
CA ASP A 146 -12.12 -19.72 -4.18
C ASP A 146 -12.36 -20.73 -3.05
N MET A 147 -13.62 -21.02 -2.76
CA MET A 147 -13.97 -22.28 -2.13
C MET A 147 -13.54 -23.35 -3.13
N GLU A 148 -12.27 -23.75 -3.09
CA GLU A 148 -11.82 -25.01 -3.67
C GLU A 148 -12.72 -26.07 -3.04
N LEU A 149 -13.72 -26.48 -3.82
CA LEU A 149 -14.53 -27.64 -3.55
C LEU A 149 -13.55 -28.82 -3.50
N GLU A 150 -13.10 -29.18 -2.30
CA GLU A 150 -12.58 -30.52 -2.04
C GLU A 150 -13.71 -31.51 -2.38
N LEU A 151 -13.69 -32.02 -3.62
CA LEU A 151 -14.48 -33.16 -4.10
C LEU A 151 -13.62 -34.42 -4.12
#